data_AF-A0A955FT20-F1
#
_entry.id   AF-A0A955FT20-F1
#
_cell.length_a   1.000
_cell.length_b   1.000
_cell.length_c   1.000
_cell.angle_alpha   90.00
_cell.angle_beta   90.00
_cell.angle_gamma   90.00
#
_symmetry.space_group_name_H-M   'P 1'
#
loop_
_entity.id
_entity.type
_entity.pdbx_description
1 polymer ?
#
loop_
_entity_poly.entity_id
_entity_poly.type
_entity_poly.pdbx_seq_one_letter_code
_entity_poly.pdbx_strand_id
1 'polypeptide(L)'
;MEYPLPKLVTFDGQARSGKGTIVSLVKDYLRDELGHKVMLIDAGQVFRVLVVVMTEDGIDLDNPTAIDAYLSDETRAEQCVQRVKEVYHMTKQEREALLYSPEISTNSAKIGTRPLSQSFKDDLLRKWLRDARMEGFDTVLLDGRALEEVGAMLSGEELCEYVLGLFFVCDPIVSAQRTLGFMPKPYEELDVEMKQAVDELVRSIEARNKADGERAVQPVVPPLSAKKYLVSELPGELPSATPCPSVIVDRSIELPFDTMALPVIRLIERYLTN
;
A
#
# COMPACT_ATOMS: atom_id res chain seq x y z
N MET A 1 14.37 -27.25 5.18
CA MET A 1 13.80 -26.99 6.51
C MET A 1 12.86 -25.82 6.29
N GLU A 2 11.54 -26.02 6.43
CA GLU A 2 10.58 -24.91 6.23
C GLU A 2 10.51 -24.08 7.52
N TYR A 3 10.71 -22.78 7.41
CA TYR A 3 10.49 -21.85 8.52
C TYR A 3 8.97 -21.74 8.83
N PRO A 4 8.59 -21.21 10.00
CA PRO A 4 7.19 -20.88 10.31
C PRO A 4 6.55 -19.98 9.25
N LEU A 5 5.23 -19.93 9.22
CA LEU A 5 4.52 -18.98 8.37
C LEU A 5 4.90 -17.54 8.79
N PRO A 6 5.19 -16.64 7.84
CA PRO A 6 5.44 -15.25 8.18
C PRO A 6 4.16 -14.58 8.67
N LYS A 7 4.31 -13.66 9.62
CA LYS A 7 3.21 -12.80 10.08
C LYS A 7 2.95 -11.71 9.06
N LEU A 8 1.71 -11.56 8.64
CA LEU A 8 1.27 -10.55 7.68
C LEU A 8 0.62 -9.38 8.41
N VAL A 9 1.12 -8.17 8.12
CA VAL A 9 0.49 -6.90 8.50
C VAL A 9 0.12 -6.14 7.23
N THR A 10 -1.13 -5.73 7.10
CA THR A 10 -1.59 -4.98 5.92
C THR A 10 -1.69 -3.49 6.20
N PHE A 11 -1.26 -2.69 5.21
CA PHE A 11 -1.35 -1.24 5.18
C PHE A 11 -2.23 -0.88 3.99
N ASP A 12 -3.50 -0.64 4.26
CA ASP A 12 -4.49 -0.17 3.29
C ASP A 12 -4.79 1.31 3.54
N GLY A 13 -5.56 1.93 2.67
CA GLY A 13 -6.19 3.21 2.95
C GLY A 13 -6.25 4.12 1.75
N GLN A 14 -6.80 5.30 2.02
CA GLN A 14 -7.02 6.34 1.03
C GLN A 14 -5.73 6.82 0.36
N ALA A 15 -5.87 7.37 -0.84
CA ALA A 15 -4.78 8.06 -1.52
C ALA A 15 -4.28 9.22 -0.65
N ARG A 16 -2.95 9.43 -0.63
CA ARG A 16 -2.29 10.53 0.09
C ARG A 16 -2.56 10.57 1.61
N SER A 17 -2.98 9.46 2.22
CA SER A 17 -3.04 9.33 3.69
C SER A 17 -1.65 9.27 4.37
N GLY A 18 -0.58 9.22 3.57
CA GLY A 18 0.80 9.10 4.03
C GLY A 18 1.21 7.69 4.49
N LYS A 19 0.37 6.69 4.18
CA LYS A 19 0.64 5.25 4.36
C LYS A 19 2.07 4.84 3.99
N GLY A 20 2.52 5.15 2.77
CA GLY A 20 3.83 4.75 2.26
C GLY A 20 5.02 5.24 3.11
N THR A 21 4.88 6.41 3.72
CA THR A 21 5.88 6.93 4.67
C THR A 21 5.87 6.11 5.97
N ILE A 22 4.69 5.82 6.52
CA ILE A 22 4.56 5.06 7.78
C ILE A 22 5.08 3.63 7.60
N VAL A 23 4.69 2.93 6.54
CA VAL A 23 5.14 1.55 6.32
C VAL A 23 6.66 1.48 6.14
N SER A 24 7.27 2.48 5.50
CA SER A 24 8.73 2.55 5.37
C SER A 24 9.41 2.72 6.74
N LEU A 25 8.92 3.64 7.57
CA LEU A 25 9.44 3.86 8.93
C LEU A 25 9.23 2.64 9.83
N VAL A 26 8.07 1.98 9.74
CA VAL A 26 7.79 0.73 10.44
C VAL A 26 8.77 -0.35 10.02
N LYS A 27 8.95 -0.56 8.72
CA LYS A 27 9.88 -1.57 8.19
C LYS A 27 11.30 -1.35 8.71
N ASP A 28 11.79 -0.11 8.62
CA ASP A 28 13.15 0.22 9.05
C ASP A 28 13.29 0.01 10.57
N TYR A 29 12.31 0.44 11.38
CA TYR A 29 12.34 0.20 12.83
C TYR A 29 12.30 -1.29 13.20
N LEU A 30 11.38 -2.07 12.61
CA LEU A 30 11.28 -3.51 12.88
C LEU A 30 12.57 -4.24 12.52
N ARG A 31 13.22 -3.86 11.41
CA ARG A 31 14.49 -4.46 10.96
C ARG A 31 15.67 -4.01 11.82
N ASP A 32 15.84 -2.71 11.98
CA ASP A 32 17.08 -2.12 12.50
C ASP A 32 17.10 -2.07 14.04
N GLU A 33 15.96 -1.83 14.67
CA GLU A 33 15.85 -1.68 16.13
C GLU A 33 15.38 -2.97 16.82
N LEU A 34 14.45 -3.71 16.20
CA LEU A 34 13.90 -4.95 16.78
C LEU A 34 14.52 -6.23 16.21
N GLY A 35 15.29 -6.15 15.13
CA GLY A 35 15.99 -7.30 14.53
C GLY A 35 15.10 -8.29 13.77
N HIS A 36 13.87 -7.91 13.43
CA HIS A 36 12.99 -8.74 12.60
C HIS A 36 13.52 -8.89 11.18
N LYS A 37 13.34 -10.07 10.58
CA LYS A 37 13.51 -10.27 9.14
C LYS A 37 12.23 -9.88 8.43
N VAL A 38 12.19 -8.64 7.97
CA VAL A 38 11.00 -8.01 7.38
C VAL A 38 11.08 -7.95 5.85
N MET A 39 10.03 -8.44 5.18
CA MET A 39 9.79 -8.18 3.76
C MET A 39 8.72 -7.09 3.62
N LEU A 40 8.96 -6.09 2.78
CA LEU A 40 7.94 -5.10 2.40
C LEU A 40 7.50 -5.36 0.96
N ILE A 41 6.22 -5.60 0.78
CA ILE A 41 5.60 -5.77 -0.53
C ILE A 41 4.74 -4.53 -0.83
N ASP A 42 5.10 -3.76 -1.84
CA ASP A 42 4.27 -2.69 -2.40
C ASP A 42 3.46 -3.24 -3.58
N ALA A 43 2.19 -3.57 -3.33
CA ALA A 43 1.28 -4.06 -4.36
C ALA A 43 0.99 -3.01 -5.43
N GLY A 44 1.06 -1.71 -5.10
CA GLY A 44 0.94 -0.63 -6.06
C GLY A 44 2.12 -0.58 -7.04
N GLN A 45 3.32 -0.96 -6.57
CA GLN A 45 4.52 -1.07 -7.40
C GLN A 45 4.34 -2.09 -8.52
N VAL A 46 3.66 -3.22 -8.26
CA VAL A 46 3.40 -4.26 -9.27
C VAL A 46 2.70 -3.67 -10.49
N PHE A 47 1.63 -2.89 -10.27
CA PHE A 47 0.90 -2.26 -11.37
C PHE A 47 1.75 -1.22 -12.12
N ARG A 48 2.60 -0.47 -11.42
CA ARG A 48 3.53 0.48 -12.07
C ARG A 48 4.55 -0.24 -12.93
N VAL A 49 5.06 -1.39 -12.48
CA VAL A 49 5.97 -2.22 -13.27
C VAL A 49 5.26 -2.77 -14.51
N LEU A 50 4.01 -3.23 -14.38
CA LEU A 50 3.21 -3.66 -15.54
C LEU A 50 3.07 -2.55 -16.58
N VAL A 51 2.79 -1.31 -16.16
CA VAL A 51 2.77 -0.15 -17.08
C VAL A 51 4.10 -0.03 -17.82
N VAL A 52 5.22 -0.01 -17.10
CA VAL A 52 6.55 0.16 -17.70
C VAL A 52 6.84 -0.92 -18.74
N VAL A 53 6.65 -2.19 -18.37
CA VAL A 53 6.95 -3.32 -19.29
C VAL A 53 6.06 -3.28 -20.51
N MET A 54 4.75 -3.07 -20.33
CA MET A 54 3.81 -2.97 -21.45
C MET A 54 4.15 -1.80 -22.37
N THR A 55 4.58 -0.66 -21.83
CA THR A 55 5.04 0.48 -22.63
C THR A 55 6.33 0.18 -23.39
N GLU A 56 7.31 -0.48 -22.75
CA GLU A 56 8.56 -0.91 -23.38
C GLU A 56 8.31 -1.92 -24.52
N ASP A 57 7.29 -2.77 -24.38
CA ASP A 57 6.83 -3.73 -25.40
C ASP A 57 5.90 -3.12 -26.47
N GLY A 58 5.61 -1.81 -26.40
CA GLY A 58 4.79 -1.10 -27.39
C GLY A 58 3.29 -1.42 -27.31
N ILE A 59 2.80 -1.90 -26.16
CA ILE A 59 1.39 -2.16 -25.94
C ILE A 59 0.62 -0.86 -25.74
N ASP A 60 -0.48 -0.71 -26.48
CA ASP A 60 -1.41 0.40 -26.29
C ASP A 60 -2.19 0.23 -24.98
N LEU A 61 -1.85 1.06 -24.00
CA LEU A 61 -2.48 1.03 -22.68
C LEU A 61 -3.91 1.56 -22.68
N ASP A 62 -4.37 2.21 -23.75
CA ASP A 62 -5.77 2.63 -23.92
C ASP A 62 -6.63 1.54 -24.57
N ASN A 63 -6.02 0.41 -24.95
CA ASN A 63 -6.71 -0.75 -25.52
C ASN A 63 -6.81 -1.91 -24.50
N PRO A 64 -7.98 -2.10 -23.85
CA PRO A 64 -8.16 -3.15 -22.85
C PRO A 64 -7.92 -4.56 -23.38
N THR A 65 -8.23 -4.82 -24.66
CA THR A 65 -8.00 -6.13 -25.29
C THR A 65 -6.52 -6.42 -25.46
N ALA A 66 -5.71 -5.40 -25.78
CA ALA A 66 -4.26 -5.55 -25.88
C ALA A 66 -3.62 -5.84 -24.52
N ILE A 67 -4.07 -5.15 -23.47
CA ILE A 67 -3.63 -5.40 -22.08
C ILE A 67 -3.98 -6.81 -21.64
N ASP A 68 -5.23 -7.25 -21.85
CA ASP A 68 -5.68 -8.56 -21.43
C ASP A 68 -4.95 -9.69 -22.19
N ALA A 69 -4.72 -9.52 -23.49
CA ALA A 69 -3.94 -10.47 -24.29
C ALA A 69 -2.50 -10.57 -23.79
N TYR A 70 -1.88 -9.44 -23.43
CA TYR A 70 -0.54 -9.41 -22.87
C TYR A 70 -0.47 -10.15 -21.53
N LEU A 71 -1.45 -9.92 -20.64
CA LEU A 71 -1.49 -10.57 -19.31
C LEU A 71 -1.89 -12.05 -19.36
N SER A 72 -2.52 -12.49 -20.44
CA SER A 72 -2.88 -13.90 -20.66
C SER A 72 -1.73 -14.74 -21.24
N ASP A 73 -0.65 -14.10 -21.68
CA ASP A 73 0.54 -14.77 -22.19
C ASP A 73 1.47 -15.12 -21.02
N GLU A 74 1.63 -16.41 -20.75
CA GLU A 74 2.47 -16.93 -19.66
C GLU A 74 3.93 -16.49 -19.78
N THR A 75 4.46 -16.39 -21.01
CA THR A 75 5.85 -15.96 -21.24
C THR A 75 6.02 -14.49 -20.85
N ARG A 76 5.04 -13.65 -21.19
CA ARG A 76 5.03 -12.23 -20.81
C ARG A 76 4.81 -12.06 -19.32
N ALA A 77 3.96 -12.86 -18.71
CA ALA A 77 3.78 -12.87 -17.27
C ALA A 77 5.10 -13.20 -16.54
N GLU A 78 5.85 -14.20 -16.97
CA GLU A 78 7.16 -14.53 -16.39
C GLU A 78 8.18 -13.39 -16.54
N GLN A 79 8.23 -12.74 -17.72
CA GLN A 79 9.08 -11.56 -17.93
C GLN A 79 8.70 -10.43 -16.99
N CYS A 80 7.40 -10.16 -16.79
CA CYS A 80 6.94 -9.18 -15.83
C CYS A 80 7.34 -9.55 -14.40
N VAL A 81 7.21 -10.81 -14.00
CA VAL A 81 7.66 -11.28 -12.67
C VAL A 81 9.16 -11.01 -12.47
N GLN A 82 9.97 -11.28 -13.49
CA GLN A 82 11.41 -11.00 -13.42
C GLN A 82 11.69 -9.49 -13.33
N ARG A 83 10.97 -8.66 -14.09
CA ARG A 83 11.08 -7.21 -13.98
C ARG A 83 10.71 -6.69 -12.60
N VAL A 84 9.65 -7.21 -11.98
CA VAL A 84 9.28 -6.80 -10.62
C VAL A 84 10.40 -7.15 -9.63
N LYS A 85 11.05 -8.31 -9.78
CA LYS A 85 12.24 -8.67 -8.97
C LYS A 85 13.41 -7.71 -9.18
N GLU A 86 13.72 -7.36 -10.42
CA GLU A 86 14.77 -6.36 -10.71
C GLU A 86 14.49 -5.03 -10.02
N VAL A 87 13.24 -4.54 -10.11
CA VAL A 87 12.83 -3.28 -9.48
C VAL A 87 12.88 -3.36 -7.95
N TYR A 88 12.62 -4.52 -7.36
CA TYR A 88 12.78 -4.73 -5.91
C TYR A 88 14.23 -4.49 -5.46
N HIS A 89 15.22 -4.88 -6.27
CA HIS A 89 16.64 -4.70 -5.99
C HIS A 89 17.20 -3.32 -6.37
N MET A 90 16.42 -2.46 -7.04
CA MET A 90 16.83 -1.10 -7.36
C MET A 90 16.96 -0.24 -6.10
N THR A 91 17.77 0.82 -6.21
CA THR A 91 17.81 1.89 -5.22
C THR A 91 16.47 2.66 -5.21
N LYS A 92 16.23 3.42 -4.12
CA LYS A 92 15.05 4.29 -4.03
C LYS A 92 14.99 5.28 -5.20
N GLN A 93 16.12 5.90 -5.54
CA GLN A 93 16.19 6.90 -6.61
C GLN A 93 15.87 6.31 -7.99
N GLU A 94 16.39 5.12 -8.28
CA GLU A 94 16.09 4.41 -9.53
C GLU A 94 14.61 4.03 -9.63
N ARG A 95 14.02 3.51 -8.54
CA ARG A 95 12.57 3.22 -8.49
C ARG A 95 11.73 4.47 -8.68
N GLU A 96 12.10 5.58 -8.03
CA GLU A 96 11.39 6.86 -8.16
C GLU A 96 11.41 7.37 -9.60
N ALA A 97 12.59 7.36 -10.24
CA ALA A 97 12.74 7.79 -11.62
C ALA A 97 11.95 6.90 -12.61
N LEU A 98 11.90 5.59 -12.37
CA LEU A 98 11.25 4.64 -13.26
C LEU A 98 9.71 4.62 -13.07
N LEU A 99 9.22 4.61 -11.84
CA LEU A 99 7.85 4.20 -11.54
C LEU A 99 6.92 5.36 -11.14
N TYR A 100 7.45 6.54 -10.78
CA TYR A 100 6.65 7.59 -10.13
C TYR A 100 6.43 8.83 -10.99
N SER A 101 6.58 8.71 -12.32
CA SER A 101 6.11 9.76 -13.23
C SER A 101 4.57 9.93 -13.15
N PRO A 102 4.04 11.10 -13.50
CA PRO A 102 2.59 11.33 -13.56
C PRO A 102 1.88 10.34 -14.50
N GLU A 103 2.49 10.04 -15.64
CA GLU A 103 1.96 9.12 -16.65
C GLU A 103 1.86 7.69 -16.13
N ILE A 104 2.92 7.16 -15.51
CA ILE A 104 2.90 5.83 -14.90
C ILE A 104 1.86 5.77 -13.78
N SER A 105 1.74 6.83 -12.98
CA SER A 105 0.76 6.88 -11.90
C SER A 105 -0.68 6.80 -12.42
N THR A 106 -1.02 7.53 -13.48
CA THR A 106 -2.33 7.47 -14.13
C THR A 106 -2.61 6.11 -14.75
N ASN A 107 -1.66 5.58 -15.54
CA ASN A 107 -1.84 4.31 -16.22
C ASN A 107 -1.89 3.13 -15.22
N SER A 108 -1.16 3.19 -14.12
CA SER A 108 -1.18 2.13 -13.08
C SER A 108 -2.57 1.99 -12.44
N ALA A 109 -3.28 3.10 -12.24
CA ALA A 109 -4.66 3.06 -11.75
C ALA A 109 -5.61 2.40 -12.75
N LYS A 110 -5.46 2.68 -14.06
CA LYS A 110 -6.24 2.07 -15.15
C LYS A 110 -5.95 0.56 -15.28
N ILE A 111 -4.68 0.16 -15.25
CA ILE A 111 -4.30 -1.27 -15.32
C ILE A 111 -4.76 -2.02 -14.07
N GLY A 112 -4.67 -1.39 -12.90
CA GLY A 112 -5.10 -1.98 -11.62
C GLY A 112 -6.60 -2.27 -11.52
N THR A 113 -7.46 -1.72 -12.38
CA THR A 113 -8.89 -2.08 -12.39
C THR A 113 -9.19 -3.31 -13.27
N ARG A 114 -8.22 -3.86 -13.99
CA ARG A 114 -8.42 -5.04 -14.86
C ARG A 114 -8.40 -6.34 -14.03
N PRO A 115 -9.35 -7.27 -14.24
CA PRO A 115 -9.37 -8.56 -13.53
C PRO A 115 -8.07 -9.37 -13.69
N LEU A 116 -7.51 -9.44 -14.90
CA LEU A 116 -6.26 -10.19 -15.15
C LEU A 116 -5.05 -9.56 -14.44
N SER A 117 -5.00 -8.23 -14.32
CA SER A 117 -3.95 -7.56 -13.54
C SER A 117 -4.04 -7.91 -12.06
N GLN A 118 -5.26 -8.04 -11.53
CA GLN A 118 -5.49 -8.46 -10.15
C GLN A 118 -5.09 -9.91 -9.93
N SER A 119 -5.44 -10.82 -10.85
CA SER A 119 -4.98 -12.21 -10.81
C SER A 119 -3.45 -12.30 -10.83
N PHE A 120 -2.80 -11.56 -11.75
CA PHE A 120 -1.34 -11.51 -11.84
C PHE A 120 -0.70 -11.03 -10.52
N LYS A 121 -1.25 -9.95 -9.94
CA LYS A 121 -0.79 -9.42 -8.65
C LYS A 121 -0.98 -10.45 -7.54
N ASP A 122 -2.15 -11.08 -7.44
CA ASP A 122 -2.44 -12.08 -6.39
C ASP A 122 -1.52 -13.30 -6.51
N ASP A 123 -1.25 -13.80 -7.73
CA ASP A 123 -0.32 -14.92 -7.95
C ASP A 123 1.13 -14.56 -7.59
N LEU A 124 1.54 -13.32 -7.88
CA LEU A 124 2.84 -12.82 -7.46
C LEU A 124 2.95 -12.69 -5.93
N LEU A 125 1.89 -12.21 -5.26
CA LEU A 125 1.82 -12.17 -3.79
C LEU A 125 1.94 -13.56 -3.18
N ARG A 126 1.23 -14.56 -3.74
CA ARG A 126 1.33 -15.96 -3.29
C ARG A 126 2.75 -16.48 -3.40
N LYS A 127 3.42 -16.22 -4.54
CA LYS A 127 4.81 -16.61 -4.75
C LYS A 127 5.74 -15.94 -3.74
N TRP A 128 5.60 -14.64 -3.51
CA TRP A 128 6.44 -13.92 -2.56
C TRP A 128 6.27 -14.38 -1.12
N LEU A 129 5.06 -14.75 -0.69
CA LEU A 129 4.89 -15.32 0.65
C LEU A 129 5.53 -16.71 0.79
N ARG A 130 5.49 -17.53 -0.26
CA ARG A 130 6.24 -18.81 -0.28
C ARG A 130 7.74 -18.56 -0.21
N ASP A 131 8.26 -17.65 -1.03
CA ASP A 131 9.68 -17.27 -1.02
C ASP A 131 10.08 -16.70 0.35
N ALA A 132 9.25 -15.83 0.93
CA ALA A 132 9.46 -15.24 2.26
C ALA A 132 9.62 -16.32 3.34
N ARG A 133 8.73 -17.32 3.33
CA ARG A 133 8.82 -18.47 4.23
C ARG A 133 10.10 -19.27 3.98
N MET A 134 10.47 -19.53 2.73
CA MET A 134 11.68 -20.30 2.41
C MET A 134 12.97 -19.60 2.80
N GLU A 135 13.00 -18.27 2.69
CA GLU A 135 14.14 -17.43 3.06
C GLU A 135 14.18 -17.08 4.56
N GLY A 136 13.12 -17.45 5.30
CA GLY A 136 13.03 -17.28 6.75
C GLY A 136 12.73 -15.85 7.18
N PHE A 137 11.97 -15.11 6.38
CA PHE A 137 11.33 -13.88 6.83
C PHE A 137 10.26 -14.21 7.87
N ASP A 138 10.28 -13.52 9.00
CA ASP A 138 9.28 -13.70 10.05
C ASP A 138 8.09 -12.75 9.90
N THR A 139 8.29 -11.61 9.21
CA THR A 139 7.28 -10.56 9.06
C THR A 139 7.19 -10.11 7.61
N VAL A 140 5.96 -10.02 7.08
CA VAL A 140 5.65 -9.39 5.80
C VAL A 140 4.73 -8.19 6.04
N LEU A 141 5.16 -7.02 5.55
CA LEU A 141 4.34 -5.82 5.48
C LEU A 141 3.81 -5.69 4.05
N LEU A 142 2.49 -5.66 3.90
CA LEU A 142 1.84 -5.50 2.60
C LEU A 142 1.24 -4.09 2.49
N ASP A 143 1.83 -3.24 1.65
CA ASP A 143 1.31 -1.92 1.29
C ASP A 143 0.50 -2.00 -0.01
N GLY A 144 -0.73 -1.49 0.02
CA GLY A 144 -1.61 -1.58 -1.13
C GLY A 144 -2.99 -1.03 -0.88
N ARG A 145 -3.96 -1.72 -1.52
CA ARG A 145 -5.36 -1.35 -1.59
C ARG A 145 -6.22 -2.61 -1.51
N ALA A 146 -7.37 -2.52 -0.82
CA ALA A 146 -8.31 -3.63 -0.60
C ALA A 146 -7.66 -4.85 0.05
N LEU A 147 -6.85 -4.60 1.09
CA LEU A 147 -5.98 -5.62 1.67
C LEU A 147 -6.63 -6.47 2.74
N GLU A 148 -7.82 -6.10 3.23
CA GLU A 148 -8.55 -6.96 4.17
C GLU A 148 -8.92 -8.29 3.51
N GLU A 149 -9.54 -8.24 2.33
CA GLU A 149 -9.90 -9.43 1.54
C GLU A 149 -8.65 -10.21 1.10
N VAL A 150 -7.62 -9.51 0.64
CA VAL A 150 -6.36 -10.13 0.19
C VAL A 150 -5.64 -10.81 1.35
N GLY A 151 -5.52 -10.17 2.51
CA GLY A 151 -4.91 -10.76 3.70
C GLY A 151 -5.68 -11.98 4.21
N ALA A 152 -7.01 -11.92 4.19
CA ALA A 152 -7.88 -13.04 4.53
C ALA A 152 -7.65 -14.24 3.59
N MET A 153 -7.59 -13.98 2.29
CA MET A 153 -7.36 -14.99 1.25
C MET A 153 -5.98 -15.64 1.42
N LEU A 154 -4.91 -14.85 1.55
CA LEU A 154 -3.55 -15.38 1.69
C LEU A 154 -3.37 -16.20 2.98
N SER A 155 -4.02 -15.79 4.07
CA SER A 155 -4.02 -16.57 5.32
C SER A 155 -4.84 -17.85 5.22
N GLY A 156 -6.00 -17.80 4.56
CA GLY A 156 -6.83 -18.99 4.29
C GLY A 156 -6.15 -20.01 3.37
N GLU A 157 -5.20 -19.58 2.55
CA GLU A 157 -4.32 -20.44 1.73
C GLU A 157 -3.08 -20.94 2.48
N GLU A 158 -2.97 -20.71 3.80
CA GLU A 158 -1.84 -21.12 4.65
C GLU A 158 -0.48 -20.55 4.18
N LEU A 159 -0.48 -19.36 3.60
CA LEU A 159 0.75 -18.69 3.13
C LEU A 159 1.34 -17.74 4.19
N CYS A 160 0.53 -17.30 5.14
CA CYS A 160 0.91 -16.38 6.21
C CYS A 160 -0.06 -16.46 7.40
N GLU A 161 0.37 -15.95 8.55
CA GLU A 161 -0.50 -15.66 9.68
C GLU A 161 -0.97 -14.20 9.57
N TYR A 162 -2.23 -13.94 9.22
CA TYR A 162 -2.73 -12.57 9.13
C TYR A 162 -3.03 -12.01 10.53
N VAL A 163 -2.15 -11.16 11.04
CA VAL A 163 -2.17 -10.74 12.45
C VAL A 163 -2.77 -9.35 12.68
N LEU A 164 -2.72 -8.45 11.69
CA LEU A 164 -3.19 -7.08 11.85
C LEU A 164 -3.52 -6.38 10.52
N GLY A 165 -4.69 -5.75 10.46
CA GLY A 165 -5.09 -4.88 9.35
C GLY A 165 -5.14 -3.40 9.71
N LEU A 166 -4.41 -2.56 8.98
CA LEU A 166 -4.39 -1.10 9.17
C LEU A 166 -5.00 -0.39 7.96
N PHE A 167 -6.01 0.46 8.18
CA PHE A 167 -6.60 1.29 7.14
C PHE A 167 -6.36 2.77 7.40
N PHE A 168 -5.52 3.42 6.58
CA PHE A 168 -5.11 4.81 6.77
C PHE A 168 -6.05 5.80 6.10
N VAL A 169 -6.53 6.78 6.86
CA VAL A 169 -7.30 7.93 6.37
C VAL A 169 -6.61 9.23 6.74
N CYS A 170 -6.90 10.28 5.99
CA CYS A 170 -6.46 11.62 6.31
C CYS A 170 -7.48 12.62 5.74
N ASP A 171 -7.74 13.67 6.50
CA ASP A 171 -8.44 14.84 6.03
C ASP A 171 -7.80 15.33 4.71
N PRO A 172 -8.58 15.56 3.64
CA PRO A 172 -8.04 15.97 2.35
C PRO A 172 -7.27 17.29 2.38
N ILE A 173 -7.69 18.26 3.21
CA ILE A 173 -7.02 19.56 3.35
C ILE A 173 -5.66 19.34 3.99
N VAL A 174 -5.60 18.61 5.10
CA VAL A 174 -4.33 18.28 5.78
C VAL A 174 -3.40 17.49 4.84
N SER A 175 -3.94 16.55 4.07
CA SER A 175 -3.19 15.77 3.09
C SER A 175 -2.61 16.63 1.96
N ALA A 176 -3.41 17.56 1.43
CA ALA A 176 -3.00 18.50 0.40
C ALA A 176 -1.94 19.48 0.91
N GLN A 177 -2.14 20.08 2.08
CA GLN A 177 -1.16 20.98 2.72
C GLN A 177 0.18 20.28 2.97
N ARG A 178 0.18 19.02 3.43
CA ARG A 178 1.41 18.23 3.57
C ARG A 178 2.09 17.97 2.23
N THR A 179 1.32 17.63 1.21
CA THR A 179 1.85 17.34 -0.13
C THR A 179 2.48 18.59 -0.75
N LEU A 180 1.90 19.76 -0.50
CA LEU A 180 2.38 21.05 -1.00
C LEU A 180 3.45 21.69 -0.12
N GLY A 181 3.76 21.11 1.05
CA GLY A 181 4.75 21.64 1.99
C GLY A 181 4.30 22.89 2.74
N PHE A 182 2.99 23.10 2.90
CA PHE A 182 2.43 24.28 3.60
C PHE A 182 2.24 24.06 5.11
N MET A 183 2.39 22.84 5.59
CA MET A 183 2.37 22.55 7.03
C MET A 183 3.61 23.14 7.74
N PRO A 184 3.49 23.58 9.01
CA PRO A 184 2.34 23.44 9.91
C PRO A 184 1.37 24.63 9.88
N LYS A 185 1.38 25.46 8.84
CA LYS A 185 0.53 26.65 8.79
C LYS A 185 -0.95 26.23 8.62
N PRO A 186 -1.88 26.68 9.49
CA PRO A 186 -3.30 26.37 9.34
C PRO A 186 -3.85 26.84 7.98
N TYR A 187 -4.81 26.11 7.42
CA TYR A 187 -5.40 26.41 6.12
C TYR A 187 -5.94 27.85 6.04
N GLU A 188 -6.58 28.31 7.12
CA GLU A 188 -7.18 29.63 7.24
C GLU A 188 -6.16 30.76 7.11
N GLU A 189 -4.91 30.50 7.50
CA GLU A 189 -3.82 31.48 7.45
C GLU A 189 -3.10 31.52 6.09
N LEU A 190 -3.35 30.55 5.21
CA LEU A 190 -2.79 30.52 3.86
C LEU A 190 -3.27 31.72 3.03
N ASP A 191 -2.40 32.22 2.16
CA ASP A 191 -2.79 33.24 1.19
C ASP A 191 -3.71 32.65 0.10
N VAL A 192 -4.26 33.53 -0.74
CA VAL A 192 -5.26 33.12 -1.75
C VAL A 192 -4.69 32.11 -2.75
N GLU A 193 -3.43 32.27 -3.16
CA GLU A 193 -2.79 31.38 -4.14
C GLU A 193 -2.53 30.00 -3.53
N MET A 194 -2.03 29.94 -2.30
CA MET A 194 -1.83 28.70 -1.55
C MET A 194 -3.15 27.98 -1.30
N LYS A 195 -4.22 28.69 -0.92
CA LYS A 195 -5.56 28.09 -0.75
C LYS A 195 -6.07 27.48 -2.03
N GLN A 196 -5.94 28.18 -3.16
CA GLN A 196 -6.35 27.65 -4.46
C GLN A 196 -5.60 26.37 -4.83
N ALA A 197 -4.28 26.32 -4.59
CA ALA A 197 -3.49 25.12 -4.81
C ALA A 197 -3.92 23.95 -3.92
N VAL A 198 -4.22 24.23 -2.64
CA VAL A 198 -4.78 23.22 -1.72
C VAL A 198 -6.12 22.71 -2.22
N ASP A 199 -7.06 23.59 -2.57
CA ASP A 199 -8.42 23.23 -3.01
C ASP A 199 -8.42 22.42 -4.32
N GLU A 200 -7.51 22.74 -5.24
CA GLU A 200 -7.31 21.95 -6.46
C GLU A 200 -6.83 20.53 -6.14
N LEU A 201 -5.84 20.40 -5.25
CA LEU A 201 -5.33 19.10 -4.85
C LEU A 201 -6.35 18.32 -4.02
N VAL A 202 -7.13 18.96 -3.15
CA VAL A 202 -8.25 18.36 -2.41
C VAL A 202 -9.23 17.72 -3.39
N ARG A 203 -9.69 18.45 -4.41
CA ARG A 203 -10.61 17.92 -5.43
C ARG A 203 -10.03 16.70 -6.14
N SER A 204 -8.73 16.71 -6.45
CA SER A 204 -8.04 15.56 -7.06
C SER A 204 -8.00 14.34 -6.12
N ILE A 205 -7.70 14.56 -4.83
CA ILE A 205 -7.67 13.51 -3.80
C ILE A 205 -9.05 12.90 -3.61
N GLU A 206 -10.09 13.72 -3.48
CA GLU A 206 -11.47 13.27 -3.30
C GLU A 206 -11.97 12.50 -4.51
N ALA A 207 -11.75 13.01 -5.73
CA ALA A 207 -12.13 12.31 -6.95
C ALA A 207 -11.45 10.94 -7.05
N ARG A 208 -10.16 10.86 -6.68
CA ARG A 208 -9.42 9.59 -6.66
C ARG A 208 -9.95 8.64 -5.58
N ASN A 209 -10.17 9.11 -4.36
CA ASN A 209 -10.68 8.28 -3.28
C ASN A 209 -12.09 7.76 -3.57
N LYS A 210 -12.94 8.58 -4.18
CA LYS A 210 -14.26 8.16 -4.67
C LYS A 210 -14.13 7.07 -5.74
N ALA A 211 -13.33 7.31 -6.77
CA ALA A 211 -13.10 6.34 -7.84
C ALA A 211 -12.48 5.02 -7.33
N ASP A 212 -11.61 5.08 -6.32
CA ASP A 212 -11.01 3.91 -5.67
C ASP A 212 -12.03 3.14 -4.81
N GLY A 213 -12.95 3.84 -4.13
CA GLY A 213 -13.99 3.23 -3.30
C GLY A 213 -15.18 2.65 -4.09
N GLU A 214 -15.45 3.18 -5.28
CA GLU A 214 -16.56 2.74 -6.15
C GLU A 214 -16.15 1.67 -7.17
N ARG A 215 -14.93 1.12 -7.08
CA ARG A 215 -14.45 0.10 -8.03
C ARG A 215 -15.29 -1.17 -7.94
N ALA A 216 -15.58 -1.76 -9.10
CA ALA A 216 -16.26 -3.06 -9.18
C ALA A 216 -15.41 -4.24 -8.65
N VAL A 217 -14.08 -4.11 -8.69
CA VAL A 217 -13.14 -5.13 -8.23
C VAL A 217 -12.22 -4.50 -7.19
N GLN A 218 -12.13 -5.13 -6.01
CA GLN A 218 -11.26 -4.72 -4.90
C GLN A 218 -11.40 -3.21 -4.57
N PRO A 219 -12.61 -2.76 -4.16
CA PRO A 219 -12.83 -1.37 -3.78
C PRO A 219 -12.05 -1.02 -2.50
N VAL A 220 -11.56 0.22 -2.44
CA VAL A 220 -10.83 0.72 -1.26
C VAL A 220 -11.82 1.23 -0.24
N VAL A 221 -12.31 0.33 0.61
CA VAL A 221 -13.27 0.62 1.67
C VAL A 221 -12.67 0.36 3.05
N PRO A 222 -13.00 1.16 4.07
CA PRO A 222 -12.60 0.86 5.43
C PRO A 222 -13.18 -0.49 5.89
N PRO A 223 -12.47 -1.27 6.72
CA PRO A 223 -12.99 -2.49 7.29
C PRO A 223 -14.27 -2.23 8.10
N LEU A 224 -15.33 -3.02 7.87
CA LEU A 224 -16.67 -2.77 8.41
C LEU A 224 -16.72 -2.69 9.94
N SER A 225 -15.89 -3.48 10.62
CA SER A 225 -15.85 -3.58 12.09
C SER A 225 -14.72 -2.77 12.74
N ALA A 226 -13.86 -2.11 11.94
CA ALA A 226 -12.72 -1.37 12.46
C ALA A 226 -13.16 -0.06 13.12
N LYS A 227 -12.68 0.16 14.34
CA LYS A 227 -12.82 1.47 15.00
C LYS A 227 -11.81 2.46 14.42
N LYS A 228 -12.21 3.72 14.37
CA LYS A 228 -11.37 4.84 13.96
C LYS A 228 -10.71 5.50 15.17
N TYR A 229 -9.40 5.70 15.09
CA TYR A 229 -8.61 6.42 16.10
C TYR A 229 -7.73 7.46 15.41
N LEU A 230 -7.52 8.60 16.07
CA LEU A 230 -6.39 9.45 15.73
C LEU A 230 -5.08 8.66 15.95
N VAL A 231 -4.09 8.87 15.10
CA VAL A 231 -2.81 8.14 15.17
C VAL A 231 -2.12 8.30 16.53
N SER A 232 -2.29 9.44 17.20
CA SER A 232 -1.77 9.73 18.55
C SER A 232 -2.55 9.02 19.67
N GLU A 233 -3.72 8.47 19.37
CA GLU A 233 -4.67 7.86 20.31
C GLU A 233 -4.85 6.37 20.03
N LEU A 234 -3.97 5.75 19.23
CA LEU A 234 -4.02 4.33 18.97
C LEU A 234 -3.89 3.54 20.29
N PRO A 235 -4.80 2.59 20.56
CA PRO A 235 -4.69 1.75 21.75
C PRO A 235 -3.50 0.80 21.61
N GLY A 236 -2.97 0.31 22.73
CA GLY A 236 -1.89 -0.70 22.70
C GLY A 236 -2.35 -2.08 22.23
N GLU A 237 -3.66 -2.34 22.21
CA GLU A 237 -4.26 -3.60 21.77
C GLU A 237 -5.66 -3.32 21.19
N LEU A 238 -6.00 -4.00 20.10
CA LEU A 238 -7.30 -3.91 19.45
C LEU A 238 -8.20 -5.08 19.89
N PRO A 239 -9.53 -4.91 19.85
CA PRO A 239 -10.45 -6.03 20.02
C PRO A 239 -10.16 -7.15 19.00
N SER A 240 -10.23 -8.41 19.45
CA SER A 240 -10.16 -9.55 18.54
C SER A 240 -11.24 -9.46 17.46
N ALA A 241 -10.87 -9.79 16.22
CA ALA A 241 -11.79 -9.86 15.10
C ALA A 241 -11.35 -10.96 14.12
N THR A 242 -12.27 -11.37 13.25
CA THR A 242 -12.04 -12.36 12.19
C THR A 242 -12.03 -11.65 10.83
N PRO A 243 -11.04 -11.88 9.96
CA PRO A 243 -9.93 -12.83 10.10
C PRO A 243 -8.84 -12.37 11.09
N CYS A 244 -8.71 -11.07 11.32
CA CYS A 244 -7.77 -10.50 12.28
C CYS A 244 -8.30 -9.18 12.86
N PRO A 245 -7.70 -8.67 13.96
CA PRO A 245 -7.95 -7.31 14.43
C PRO A 245 -7.63 -6.27 13.35
N SER A 246 -8.49 -5.27 13.20
CA SER A 246 -8.31 -4.18 12.25
C SER A 246 -8.66 -2.81 12.84
N VAL A 247 -8.03 -1.77 12.30
CA VAL A 247 -8.20 -0.39 12.80
C VAL A 247 -8.13 0.63 11.67
N ILE A 248 -8.95 1.69 11.78
CA ILE A 248 -8.85 2.86 10.92
C ILE A 248 -7.94 3.88 11.61
N VAL A 249 -6.78 4.14 11.01
CA VAL A 249 -5.78 5.07 11.52
C VAL A 249 -5.97 6.44 10.87
N ASP A 250 -6.47 7.40 11.63
CA ASP A 250 -6.66 8.78 11.21
C ASP A 250 -5.40 9.61 11.43
N ARG A 251 -4.86 10.13 10.34
CA ARG A 251 -3.65 10.95 10.32
C ARG A 251 -3.91 12.44 10.16
N SER A 252 -5.11 12.92 10.45
CA SER A 252 -5.51 14.33 10.30
C SER A 252 -4.94 15.28 11.36
N ILE A 253 -3.85 14.91 12.06
CA ILE A 253 -3.23 15.71 13.12
C ILE A 253 -1.93 16.39 12.66
N GLU A 254 -1.62 17.59 13.13
CA GLU A 254 -0.41 18.31 12.76
C GLU A 254 0.83 17.83 13.54
N LEU A 255 1.33 16.62 13.24
CA LEU A 255 2.57 16.09 13.84
C LEU A 255 3.62 15.74 12.76
N PRO A 256 4.92 15.78 13.11
CA PRO A 256 5.98 15.21 12.27
C PRO A 256 5.75 13.71 11.99
N PHE A 257 6.19 13.23 10.82
CA PHE A 257 5.98 11.84 10.39
C PHE A 257 6.56 10.81 11.35
N ASP A 258 7.77 11.04 11.86
CA ASP A 258 8.44 10.11 12.77
C ASP A 258 7.66 9.94 14.08
N THR A 259 7.05 11.03 14.56
CA THR A 259 6.15 11.01 15.73
C THR A 259 4.88 10.22 15.47
N MET A 260 4.37 10.23 14.23
CA MET A 260 3.18 9.46 13.85
C MET A 260 3.46 7.97 13.63
N ALA A 261 4.69 7.58 13.32
CA ALA A 261 5.03 6.18 13.12
C ALA A 261 5.07 5.40 14.43
N LEU A 262 5.53 6.02 15.53
CA LEU A 262 5.75 5.33 16.80
C LEU A 262 4.49 4.65 17.39
N PRO A 263 3.29 5.26 17.43
CA PRO A 263 2.09 4.57 17.87
C PRO A 263 1.74 3.35 17.01
N VAL A 264 1.95 3.44 15.69
CA VAL A 264 1.70 2.34 14.75
C VAL A 264 2.72 1.21 14.96
N ILE A 265 3.99 1.55 15.15
CA ILE A 265 5.07 0.59 15.44
C ILE A 265 4.75 -0.20 16.71
N ARG A 266 4.41 0.48 17.80
CA ARG A 266 4.07 -0.18 19.09
C ARG A 266 2.88 -1.12 18.97
N LEU A 267 1.88 -0.71 18.20
CA LEU A 267 0.72 -1.56 17.93
C LEU A 267 1.14 -2.82 17.16
N ILE A 268 1.94 -2.67 16.11
CA ILE A 268 2.42 -3.82 15.30
C ILE A 268 3.27 -4.77 16.15
N GLU A 269 4.23 -4.24 16.92
CA GLU A 269 5.11 -5.02 17.79
C GLU A 269 4.31 -5.97 18.69
N ARG A 270 3.21 -5.49 19.29
CA ARG A 270 2.31 -6.29 20.13
C ARG A 270 1.78 -7.53 19.41
N TYR A 271 1.46 -7.43 18.12
CA TYR A 271 0.94 -8.53 17.30
C TYR A 271 2.04 -9.41 16.68
N LEU A 272 3.28 -8.92 16.61
CA LEU A 272 4.43 -9.72 16.19
C LEU A 272 5.00 -10.59 17.33
N THR A 273 4.82 -10.20 18.59
CA THR A 273 5.33 -10.95 19.75
C THR A 273 4.37 -11.99 20.34
N ASN A 274 3.06 -11.87 20.09
CA ASN A 274 2.04 -12.81 20.54
C ASN A 274 1.86 -13.97 19.55
#